data_AF-A0A352LQZ1-F1
#
_entry.id   AF-A0A352LQZ1-F1
#
_cell.length_a   1.000
_cell.length_b   1.000
_cell.length_c   1.000
_cell.angle_alpha   90.00
_cell.angle_beta   90.00
_cell.angle_gamma   90.00
#
_symmetry.space_group_name_H-M   'P 1'
#
loop_
_entity.id
_entity.type
_entity.pdbx_description
1 polymer ?
#
loop_
_entity_poly.entity_id
_entity_poly.type
_entity_poly.pdbx_seq_one_letter_code
_entity_poly.pdbx_strand_id
1 'polypeptide(L)'
;MPENVDHYYQEALNCIAALAPNGAATLFRKLIHQVGIHYNVAKINDSMSLMGIVEKLESEGHINKKLVEALRRVKDLGNDGAHINENEPDMEQIYVVKNLIDSFLQATVLQDANIEKYDQSKEENKSKK
;
A
#
# COMPACT_ATOMS: atom_id res chain seq x y z
N MET A 1 10.11 -6.44 -1.25
CA MET A 1 8.89 -5.77 -1.74
C MET A 1 8.91 -5.84 -3.26
N PRO A 2 7.78 -6.12 -3.93
CA PRO A 2 7.69 -6.07 -5.39
C PRO A 2 8.10 -4.70 -5.94
N GLU A 3 8.84 -4.68 -7.05
CA GLU A 3 9.41 -3.45 -7.64
C GLU A 3 8.34 -2.38 -7.94
N ASN A 4 7.20 -2.81 -8.49
CA ASN A 4 6.09 -1.92 -8.80
C ASN A 4 5.45 -1.30 -7.54
N VAL A 5 5.44 -2.00 -6.41
CA VAL A 5 4.94 -1.47 -5.13
C VAL A 5 5.97 -0.51 -4.52
N ASP A 6 7.25 -0.90 -4.51
CA ASP A 6 8.34 -0.09 -3.95
C ASP A 6 8.48 1.24 -4.70
N HIS A 7 8.39 1.23 -6.03
CA HIS A 7 8.46 2.46 -6.84
C HIS A 7 7.46 3.53 -6.38
N TYR A 8 6.17 3.18 -6.21
CA TYR A 8 5.17 4.13 -5.74
C TYR A 8 5.36 4.52 -4.28
N TYR A 9 5.88 3.62 -3.45
CA TYR A 9 6.18 3.93 -2.05
C TYR A 9 7.30 4.98 -1.96
N GLN A 10 8.43 4.74 -2.63
CA GLN A 10 9.56 5.68 -2.64
C GLN A 10 9.16 7.04 -3.22
N GLU A 11 8.38 7.04 -4.30
CA GLU A 11 7.91 8.31 -4.88
C GLU A 11 6.96 9.07 -3.95
N ALA A 12 6.10 8.36 -3.21
CA ALA A 12 5.28 9.00 -2.17
C ALA A 12 6.14 9.62 -1.05
N LEU A 13 7.23 8.96 -0.66
CA LEU A 13 8.20 9.52 0.30
C LEU A 13 8.91 10.74 -0.26
N ASN A 14 9.26 10.75 -1.55
CA ASN A 14 9.83 11.93 -2.21
C ASN A 14 8.85 13.11 -2.18
N CYS A 15 7.56 12.88 -2.43
CA CYS A 15 6.54 13.92 -2.28
C CYS A 15 6.45 14.46 -0.86
N ILE A 16 6.52 13.59 0.16
CA ILE A 16 6.56 14.02 1.57
C ILE A 16 7.78 14.89 1.84
N ALA A 17 8.96 14.48 1.37
CA ALA A 17 10.20 15.24 1.53
C ALA A 17 10.16 16.60 0.83
N ALA A 18 9.44 16.69 -0.29
CA ALA A 18 9.22 17.92 -1.03
C ALA A 18 8.03 18.77 -0.52
N LEU A 19 7.40 18.39 0.59
CA LEU A 19 6.20 19.05 1.15
C LEU A 19 5.04 19.13 0.13
N ALA A 20 4.87 18.08 -0.65
CA ALA A 20 3.83 17.93 -1.67
C ALA A 20 2.76 16.91 -1.23
N PRO A 21 1.84 17.29 -0.32
CA PRO A 21 0.90 16.35 0.31
C PRO A 21 -0.08 15.71 -0.69
N ASN A 22 -0.58 16.48 -1.66
CA ASN A 22 -1.47 15.99 -2.72
C ASN A 22 -0.82 14.89 -3.57
N GLY A 23 0.48 15.06 -3.87
CA GLY A 23 1.28 14.08 -4.59
C GLY A 23 1.43 12.78 -3.80
N ALA A 24 1.77 12.89 -2.52
CA ALA A 24 1.88 11.75 -1.62
C ALA A 24 0.56 10.98 -1.49
N ALA A 25 -0.56 11.67 -1.28
CA ALA A 25 -1.90 11.05 -1.18
C ALA A 25 -2.25 10.26 -2.45
N THR A 26 -2.00 10.85 -3.62
CA THR A 26 -2.26 10.22 -4.91
C THR A 26 -1.40 8.97 -5.11
N LEU A 27 -0.12 9.03 -4.74
CA LEU A 27 0.81 7.91 -4.90
C LEU A 27 0.51 6.77 -3.93
N PHE A 28 0.13 7.05 -2.69
CA PHE A 28 -0.32 6.03 -1.74
C PHE A 28 -1.56 5.28 -2.22
N ARG A 29 -2.48 5.97 -2.90
CA ARG A 29 -3.60 5.30 -3.57
C ARG A 29 -3.13 4.35 -4.67
N LYS A 30 -2.21 4.81 -5.54
CA LYS A 30 -1.66 3.97 -6.62
C LYS A 30 -0.89 2.77 -6.08
N LEU A 31 -0.20 2.93 -4.96
CA LEU A 31 0.49 1.84 -4.25
C LEU A 31 -0.48 0.73 -3.86
N ILE A 32 -1.64 1.06 -3.26
CA ILE A 32 -2.64 0.04 -2.90
C ILE A 32 -3.15 -0.71 -4.15
N HIS A 33 -3.33 -0.01 -5.28
CA HIS A 33 -3.65 -0.66 -6.55
C HIS A 33 -2.55 -1.65 -6.99
N GLN A 34 -1.27 -1.28 -6.86
CA GLN A 34 -0.17 -2.17 -7.21
C GLN A 34 -0.08 -3.39 -6.29
N VAL A 35 -0.41 -3.23 -5.00
CA VAL A 35 -0.54 -4.39 -4.09
C VAL A 35 -1.68 -5.30 -4.55
N GLY A 36 -2.83 -4.73 -4.91
CA GLY A 36 -3.93 -5.50 -5.49
C GLY A 36 -3.55 -6.27 -6.76
N ILE A 37 -2.72 -5.66 -7.63
CA ILE A 37 -2.19 -6.32 -8.83
C ILE A 37 -1.22 -7.44 -8.45
N HIS A 38 -0.34 -7.22 -7.48
CA HIS A 38 0.61 -8.22 -7.01
C HIS A 38 -0.09 -9.50 -6.51
N TYR A 39 -1.19 -9.35 -5.77
CA TYR A 39 -2.01 -10.48 -5.31
C TYR A 39 -2.99 -11.02 -6.35
N ASN A 40 -2.95 -10.56 -7.62
CA ASN A 40 -3.93 -10.89 -8.66
C ASN A 40 -5.40 -10.58 -8.30
N VAL A 41 -5.60 -9.69 -7.32
CA VAL A 41 -6.92 -9.19 -6.90
C VAL A 41 -7.49 -8.24 -7.96
N ALA A 42 -6.62 -7.43 -8.57
CA ALA A 42 -6.92 -6.50 -9.66
C ALA A 42 -5.99 -6.73 -10.85
N LYS A 43 -6.39 -6.25 -12.04
CA LYS A 43 -5.54 -6.22 -13.25
C LYS A 43 -5.06 -4.79 -13.54
N ILE A 44 -3.96 -4.67 -14.27
CA ILE A 44 -3.34 -3.37 -14.64
C ILE A 44 -4.32 -2.41 -15.34
N ASN A 45 -5.30 -2.95 -16.07
CA ASN A 45 -6.33 -2.18 -16.77
C ASN A 45 -7.73 -2.38 -16.19
N ASP A 46 -7.83 -2.87 -14.96
CA ASP A 46 -9.11 -3.07 -14.30
C ASP A 46 -9.69 -1.73 -13.81
N SER A 47 -11.00 -1.56 -13.94
CA SER A 47 -11.73 -0.41 -13.39
C SER A 47 -12.13 -0.63 -11.93
N MET A 48 -11.56 -1.64 -11.27
CA MET A 48 -11.83 -1.93 -9.87
C MET A 48 -11.50 -0.72 -8.99
N SER A 49 -12.48 -0.30 -8.19
CA SER A 49 -12.29 0.80 -7.26
C SER A 49 -11.29 0.42 -6.17
N LEU A 50 -10.63 1.42 -5.57
CA LEU A 50 -9.70 1.21 -4.46
C LEU A 50 -10.31 0.36 -3.34
N MET A 51 -11.57 0.64 -2.96
CA MET A 51 -12.24 -0.15 -1.92
C MET A 51 -12.60 -1.55 -2.39
N GLY A 52 -12.91 -1.74 -3.66
CA GLY A 52 -13.10 -3.09 -4.22
C GLY A 52 -11.84 -3.94 -4.09
N ILE A 53 -10.66 -3.34 -4.30
CA ILE A 53 -9.37 -4.02 -4.09
C ILE A 53 -9.18 -4.36 -2.61
N VAL A 54 -9.39 -3.39 -1.72
CA VAL A 54 -9.20 -3.59 -0.27
C VAL A 54 -10.16 -4.65 0.28
N GLU A 55 -11.43 -4.61 -0.10
CA GLU A 55 -12.44 -5.59 0.34
C GLU A 55 -12.12 -6.99 -0.18
N LYS A 56 -11.61 -7.10 -1.40
CA LYS A 56 -11.20 -8.40 -1.95
C LYS A 56 -9.93 -8.93 -1.28
N LEU A 57 -8.94 -8.08 -0.98
CA LEU A 57 -7.77 -8.44 -0.18
C LEU A 57 -8.16 -8.96 1.21
N GLU A 58 -9.18 -8.38 1.84
CA GLU A 58 -9.73 -8.90 3.10
C GLU A 58 -10.40 -10.27 2.90
N SER A 59 -11.24 -10.41 1.88
CA SER A 59 -11.99 -11.64 1.63
C SER A 59 -11.10 -12.85 1.34
N GLU A 60 -9.92 -12.60 0.74
CA GLU A 60 -8.90 -13.61 0.47
C GLU A 60 -7.95 -13.85 1.65
N GLY A 61 -8.11 -13.10 2.76
CA GLY A 61 -7.36 -13.27 4.00
C GLY A 61 -6.00 -12.57 4.05
N HIS A 62 -5.67 -11.72 3.06
CA HIS A 62 -4.40 -10.98 3.02
C HIS A 62 -4.35 -9.85 4.05
N ILE A 63 -5.50 -9.25 4.38
CA ILE A 63 -5.61 -8.22 5.40
C ILE A 63 -6.81 -8.45 6.31
N ASN A 64 -6.78 -7.85 7.50
CA ASN A 64 -7.91 -7.92 8.44
C ASN A 64 -8.86 -6.73 8.29
N LYS A 65 -10.07 -6.88 8.85
CA LYS A 65 -11.12 -5.86 8.83
C LYS A 65 -10.70 -4.48 9.39
N LYS A 66 -9.86 -4.45 10.42
CA LYS A 66 -9.37 -3.17 10.99
C LYS A 66 -8.53 -2.39 9.99
N LEU A 67 -7.72 -3.10 9.21
CA LEU A 67 -6.94 -2.53 8.11
C LEU A 67 -7.84 -2.02 6.99
N VAL A 68 -8.93 -2.72 6.66
CA VAL A 68 -9.94 -2.23 5.69
C VAL A 68 -10.51 -0.88 6.13
N GLU A 69 -10.94 -0.77 7.39
CA GLU A 69 -11.49 0.46 7.95
C GLU A 69 -10.44 1.60 7.96
N ALA A 70 -9.18 1.28 8.24
CA ALA A 70 -8.09 2.25 8.15
C ALA A 70 -7.89 2.76 6.72
N LEU A 71 -7.89 1.87 5.73
CA LEU A 71 -7.67 2.21 4.32
C LEU A 71 -8.81 3.02 3.70
N ARG A 72 -10.01 3.02 4.28
CA ARG A 72 -11.08 3.97 3.90
C ARG A 72 -10.62 5.43 4.06
N ARG A 73 -9.86 5.74 5.11
CA ARG A 73 -9.32 7.09 5.35
C ARG A 73 -8.30 7.49 4.28
N VAL A 74 -7.50 6.53 3.81
CA VAL A 74 -6.55 6.72 2.71
C VAL A 74 -7.27 7.00 1.40
N LYS A 75 -8.39 6.29 1.13
CA LYS A 75 -9.23 6.56 -0.05
C LYS A 75 -9.70 8.02 -0.07
N ASP A 76 -10.27 8.46 1.05
CA ASP A 76 -10.93 9.76 1.13
C ASP A 76 -9.89 10.88 0.96
N LEU A 77 -8.77 10.81 1.69
CA LEU A 77 -7.67 11.77 1.54
C LEU A 77 -7.03 11.74 0.15
N GLY A 78 -6.91 10.55 -0.47
CA GLY A 78 -6.39 10.40 -1.83
C GLY A 78 -7.32 10.96 -2.90
N ASN A 79 -8.65 10.93 -2.68
CA ASN A 79 -9.60 11.61 -3.55
C ASN A 79 -9.43 13.13 -3.43
N ASP A 80 -9.32 13.63 -2.19
CA ASP A 80 -9.18 15.06 -1.93
C ASP A 80 -7.89 15.62 -2.54
N GLY A 81 -6.77 14.89 -2.44
CA GLY A 81 -5.49 15.28 -3.07
C GLY A 81 -5.44 15.15 -4.60
N ALA A 82 -6.36 14.41 -5.24
CA ALA A 82 -6.40 14.24 -6.69
C ALA A 82 -7.25 15.29 -7.42
N HIS A 83 -8.02 16.10 -6.67
CA HIS A 83 -8.91 17.11 -7.21
C HIS A 83 -8.60 18.47 -6.56
N ILE A 84 -8.58 19.55 -7.34
CA ILE A 84 -8.46 20.90 -6.77
C ILE A 84 -9.77 21.20 -6.03
N ASN A 85 -9.74 21.21 -4.70
CA ASN A 85 -10.90 21.44 -3.83
C ASN A 85 -10.47 22.14 -2.52
N GLU A 86 -11.43 22.52 -1.67
CA GLU A 86 -11.16 23.21 -0.39
C GLU A 86 -10.59 22.29 0.70
N ASN A 87 -10.52 20.98 0.46
CA ASN A 87 -10.09 19.95 1.42
C ASN A 87 -8.71 19.39 1.09
N GLU A 88 -7.81 20.22 0.55
CA GLU A 88 -6.45 19.76 0.22
C GLU A 88 -5.78 19.12 1.45
N PRO A 89 -5.23 17.90 1.31
CA PRO A 89 -4.50 17.23 2.36
C PRO A 89 -3.36 18.10 2.92
N ASP A 90 -3.29 18.22 4.24
CA ASP A 90 -2.12 18.81 4.91
C ASP A 90 -1.04 17.75 5.21
N MET A 91 0.14 18.21 5.62
CA MET A 91 1.26 17.30 5.92
C MET A 91 0.97 16.38 7.12
N GLU A 92 0.23 16.84 8.12
CA GLU A 92 -0.11 16.04 9.30
C GLU A 92 -0.97 14.83 8.89
N GLN A 93 -1.99 15.07 8.08
CA GLN A 93 -2.86 14.04 7.51
C GLN A 93 -2.05 13.04 6.66
N ILE A 94 -1.07 13.51 5.88
CA ILE A 94 -0.20 12.64 5.09
C ILE A 94 0.70 11.76 5.94
N TYR A 95 1.24 12.27 7.06
CA TYR A 95 2.01 11.42 7.98
C TYR A 95 1.14 10.34 8.63
N VAL A 96 -0.11 10.65 8.97
CA VAL A 96 -1.06 9.63 9.45
C VAL A 96 -1.31 8.59 8.37
N VAL A 97 -1.59 9.01 7.12
CA VAL A 97 -1.79 8.09 6.00
C VAL A 97 -0.57 7.22 5.73
N LYS A 98 0.65 7.79 5.79
CA LYS A 98 1.88 7.02 5.66
C LYS A 98 1.94 5.89 6.69
N ASN A 99 1.63 6.15 7.95
CA ASN A 99 1.64 5.11 8.99
C ASN A 99 0.61 3.98 8.72
N LEU A 100 -0.55 4.33 8.14
CA LEU A 100 -1.54 3.35 7.72
C LEU A 100 -1.04 2.51 6.54
N ILE A 101 -0.36 3.14 5.57
CA ILE A 101 0.28 2.46 4.44
C ILE A 101 1.40 1.53 4.91
N ASP A 102 2.23 1.98 5.85
CA ASP A 102 3.29 1.15 6.43
C ASP A 102 2.71 -0.11 7.10
N SER A 103 1.60 0.06 7.84
CA SER A 103 0.88 -1.06 8.46
C SER A 103 0.28 -2.02 7.41
N PHE A 104 -0.23 -1.46 6.31
CA PHE A 104 -0.78 -2.24 5.19
C PHE A 104 0.32 -3.04 4.46
N LEU A 105 1.45 -2.43 4.15
CA LEU A 105 2.61 -3.09 3.55
C LEU A 105 3.16 -4.18 4.48
N GLN A 106 3.21 -3.89 5.79
CA GLN A 106 3.66 -4.85 6.79
C GLN A 106 2.76 -6.07 6.88
N ALA A 107 1.44 -5.91 6.73
CA ALA A 107 0.48 -7.01 6.74
C ALA A 107 0.40 -7.78 5.42
N THR A 108 1.06 -7.30 4.36
CA THR A 108 0.99 -7.87 3.02
C THR A 108 2.39 -8.22 2.51
N VAL A 109 2.90 -7.45 1.53
CA VAL A 109 4.09 -7.76 0.74
C VAL A 109 5.38 -7.85 1.56
N LEU A 110 5.45 -7.21 2.72
CA LEU A 110 6.60 -7.34 3.62
C LEU A 110 6.52 -8.59 4.49
N GLN A 111 5.33 -9.00 4.92
CA GLN A 111 5.15 -10.24 5.66
C GLN A 111 5.53 -11.44 4.79
N ASP A 112 5.04 -11.49 3.55
CA ASP A 112 5.34 -12.58 2.62
C ASP A 112 6.84 -12.65 2.32
N ALA A 113 7.48 -11.52 2.02
CA ALA A 113 8.91 -11.46 1.77
C ALA A 113 9.76 -11.90 2.99
N ASN A 114 9.27 -11.68 4.22
CA ASN A 114 9.96 -12.13 5.43
C ASN A 114 9.82 -13.64 5.65
N ILE A 115 8.66 -14.21 5.33
CA ILE A 115 8.41 -15.66 5.38
C ILE A 115 9.31 -16.37 4.35
N GLU A 116 9.33 -15.89 3.11
CA GLU A 116 10.18 -16.44 2.04
C GLU A 116 11.67 -16.44 2.43
N LYS A 117 12.17 -15.32 2.96
CA LYS A 117 13.57 -15.22 3.45
C LYS A 117 13.86 -16.21 4.58
N TYR A 118 12.91 -16.40 5.49
CA TYR A 118 13.07 -17.35 6.59
C TYR A 118 13.16 -18.79 6.05
N ASP A 119 12.31 -19.15 5.10
CA ASP A 119 12.30 -20.49 4.51
C ASP A 119 13.58 -20.79 3.71
N GLN A 120 14.04 -19.83 2.89
CA GLN A 120 15.33 -19.92 2.18
C GLN A 120 16.50 -20.13 3.15
N SER A 121 16.51 -19.40 4.27
CA SER A 121 17.55 -19.55 5.29
C SER A 121 17.59 -20.96 5.91
N LYS A 122 16.45 -21.65 5.99
CA LYS A 122 16.40 -23.04 6.49
C LYS A 122 16.94 -24.03 5.47
N GLU A 123 16.66 -23.83 4.19
CA GLU A 123 17.14 -24.71 3.12
C GLU A 123 18.65 -24.66 2.99
N GLU A 124 19.25 -23.45 2.98
CA GLU A 124 20.71 -23.28 2.95
C GLU A 124 21.41 -23.95 4.14
N ASN A 125 20.80 -23.91 5.32
CA ASN A 125 21.35 -24.54 6.53
C ASN A 125 21.21 -26.07 6.52
N LYS A 126 20.27 -26.64 5.76
CA LYS A 126 20.16 -28.09 5.53
C LYS A 126 21.18 -28.56 4.50
N SER A 127 21.44 -27.80 3.44
CA SER A 127 22.41 -28.15 2.39
C SER A 127 23.88 -28.05 2.84
N LYS A 128 24.16 -27.37 3.96
CA LYS A 128 25.49 -27.26 4.57
C LYS A 128 25.79 -28.33 5.64
N LYS A 129 24.83 -29.22 5.92
CA LYS A 129 25.00 -30.37 6.83
C LYS A 129 25.08 -31.67 6.05
#